data_AF-A0A7C7N7C0-F1
#
_entry.id   AF-A0A7C7N7C0-F1
#
_cell.length_a   1.000
_cell.length_b   1.000
_cell.length_c   1.000
_cell.angle_alpha   90.00
_cell.angle_beta   90.00
_cell.angle_gamma   90.00
#
_symmetry.space_group_name_H-M   'P 1'
#
loop_
_entity.id
_entity.type
_entity.pdbx_description
1 polymer ?
#
loop_
_entity_poly.entity_id
_entity_poly.type
_entity_poly.pdbx_seq_one_letter_code
_entity_poly.pdbx_strand_id
1 'polypeptide(L)'
;ERFAAHLPFYPAAHVRPDEQRWSASPIQILHGEIDDYTPVVLATGLVEQLKPLGVDIDIKVYPGAHHSFDSTEPITLLEHAIRLDERTVRIDLDGNMTGEIAPGETIPLNEPAERYAAIQRTQLVGAHYGGQTEARNQSRIDAVDFLTRTLLQ
;
A
#
# COMPACT_ATOMS: atom_id res chain seq x y z
N GLU A 1 -16.40 17.47 -1.15
CA GLU A 1 -16.76 16.47 -2.18
C GLU A 1 -16.13 15.14 -1.79
N ARG A 2 -16.70 13.99 -2.16
CA ARG A 2 -16.09 12.66 -2.00
C ARG A 2 -16.17 11.93 -3.34
N PHE A 3 -15.15 11.14 -3.68
CA PHE A 3 -15.13 10.31 -4.88
C PHE A 3 -16.13 9.15 -4.77
N ALA A 4 -16.73 8.75 -5.89
CA ALA A 4 -17.71 7.67 -5.96
C ALA A 4 -17.10 6.25 -5.94
N ALA A 5 -15.78 6.13 -6.14
CA ALA A 5 -15.03 4.87 -6.11
C ALA A 5 -13.54 5.16 -5.85
N HIS A 6 -12.81 4.19 -5.30
CA HIS A 6 -11.35 4.26 -5.06
C HIS A 6 -10.67 3.01 -5.63
N LEU A 7 -9.66 3.18 -6.49
CA LEU A 7 -8.92 2.08 -7.13
C LEU A 7 -7.40 2.28 -6.97
N PRO A 8 -6.86 2.17 -5.74
CA PRO A 8 -5.42 2.29 -5.53
C PRO A 8 -4.65 1.08 -6.05
N PHE A 9 -3.57 1.33 -6.78
CA PHE A 9 -2.54 0.35 -7.10
C PHE A 9 -1.44 0.46 -6.04
N TYR A 10 -1.04 -0.66 -5.45
CA TYR A 10 0.06 -0.75 -4.46
C TYR A 10 0.10 0.44 -3.47
N PRO A 11 -0.99 0.74 -2.74
CA PRO A 11 -1.08 1.93 -1.91
C PRO A 11 -0.08 1.92 -0.76
N ALA A 12 0.12 3.10 -0.15
CA ALA A 12 0.84 3.29 1.11
C ALA A 12 0.09 2.70 2.32
N ALA A 13 -0.23 1.40 2.27
CA ALA A 13 -1.01 0.68 3.26
C ALA A 13 -0.21 0.36 4.54
N HIS A 14 0.97 0.93 4.76
CA HIS A 14 1.66 0.90 6.06
C HIS A 14 1.13 1.98 7.01
N VAL A 15 0.50 3.02 6.49
CA VAL A 15 -0.01 4.13 7.30
C VAL A 15 -1.34 3.75 7.95
N ARG A 16 -1.47 3.98 9.26
CA ARG A 16 -2.61 3.62 10.10
C ARG A 16 -3.05 4.83 10.95
N PRO A 17 -3.98 5.67 10.44
CA PRO A 17 -4.49 6.78 11.22
C PRO A 17 -5.44 6.32 12.33
N ASP A 18 -5.44 7.00 13.47
CA ASP A 18 -6.44 6.79 14.53
C ASP A 18 -7.83 7.28 14.10
N GLU A 19 -7.89 8.36 13.32
CA GLU A 19 -9.13 8.86 12.71
C GLU A 19 -9.52 7.97 11.52
N GLN A 20 -10.36 6.97 11.78
CA GLN A 20 -10.79 5.96 10.81
C GLN A 20 -12.03 6.41 9.99
N ARG A 21 -12.01 7.64 9.47
CA ARG A 21 -13.10 8.23 8.65
C ARG A 21 -13.05 7.77 7.19
N TRP A 22 -13.33 6.49 6.95
CA TRP A 22 -13.32 5.92 5.60
C TRP A 22 -14.46 6.41 4.71
N SER A 23 -14.24 6.29 3.40
CA SER A 23 -15.29 6.53 2.40
C SER A 23 -16.39 5.48 2.53
N ALA A 24 -17.64 5.87 2.29
CA ALA A 24 -18.74 4.92 2.12
C ALA A 24 -18.79 4.33 0.69
N SER A 25 -17.96 4.85 -0.21
CA SER A 25 -17.82 4.37 -1.59
C SER A 25 -16.85 3.18 -1.68
N PRO A 26 -17.06 2.26 -2.63
CA PRO A 26 -16.24 1.06 -2.79
C PRO A 26 -14.75 1.36 -3.01
N ILE A 27 -13.91 0.50 -2.45
CA ILE A 27 -12.44 0.54 -2.56
C ILE A 27 -11.95 -0.80 -3.09
N GLN A 28 -11.25 -0.81 -4.23
CA GLN A 28 -10.59 -1.99 -4.78
C GLN A 28 -9.09 -1.75 -4.84
N ILE A 29 -8.31 -2.44 -3.99
CA ILE A 29 -6.86 -2.43 -4.07
C ILE A 29 -6.41 -3.42 -5.15
N LEU A 30 -5.45 -3.03 -5.98
CA LEU A 30 -4.73 -3.89 -6.92
C LEU A 30 -3.27 -3.99 -6.49
N HIS A 31 -2.74 -5.19 -6.26
CA HIS A 31 -1.41 -5.35 -5.66
C HIS A 31 -0.61 -6.54 -6.20
N GLY A 32 0.71 -6.42 -6.22
CA GLY A 32 1.62 -7.50 -6.62
C GLY A 32 1.89 -8.46 -5.46
N GLU A 33 1.86 -9.77 -5.70
CA GLU A 33 2.10 -10.78 -4.65
C GLU A 33 3.49 -10.69 -4.03
N ILE A 34 4.51 -10.43 -4.85
CA ILE A 34 5.92 -10.43 -4.45
C ILE A 34 6.52 -9.02 -4.46
N ASP A 35 5.68 -8.01 -4.23
CA ASP A 35 6.13 -6.63 -4.02
C ASP A 35 7.03 -6.56 -2.78
N ASP A 36 8.34 -6.37 -3.00
CA ASP A 36 9.35 -6.19 -1.97
C ASP A 36 9.70 -4.71 -1.72
N TYR A 37 8.97 -3.79 -2.36
CA TYR A 37 9.05 -2.34 -2.16
C TYR A 37 8.02 -1.90 -1.11
N THR A 38 6.76 -2.30 -1.31
CA THR A 38 5.62 -2.05 -0.43
C THR A 38 4.85 -3.36 -0.19
N PRO A 39 5.29 -4.21 0.77
CA PRO A 39 4.79 -5.57 0.93
C PRO A 39 3.26 -5.72 0.96
N VAL A 40 2.75 -6.72 0.24
CA VAL A 40 1.31 -6.97 0.09
C VAL A 40 0.58 -7.21 1.41
N VAL A 41 1.28 -7.76 2.40
CA VAL A 41 0.77 -8.01 3.75
C VAL A 41 0.23 -6.74 4.42
N LEU A 42 0.80 -5.57 4.11
CA LEU A 42 0.33 -4.28 4.62
C LEU A 42 -1.06 -3.94 4.09
N ALA A 43 -1.32 -4.26 2.82
CA ALA A 43 -2.61 -4.03 2.19
C ALA A 43 -3.65 -5.07 2.62
N THR A 44 -3.30 -6.36 2.65
CA THR A 44 -4.21 -7.41 3.12
C THR A 44 -4.59 -7.21 4.58
N GLY A 45 -3.63 -6.86 5.45
CA GLY A 45 -3.90 -6.53 6.85
C GLY A 45 -4.81 -5.32 7.02
N LEU A 46 -4.75 -4.32 6.12
CA LEU A 46 -5.70 -3.21 6.11
C LEU A 46 -7.12 -3.69 5.75
N VAL A 47 -7.25 -4.53 4.72
CA VAL A 47 -8.55 -5.11 4.35
C VAL A 47 -9.14 -5.92 5.52
N GLU A 48 -8.34 -6.77 6.15
CA GLU A 48 -8.74 -7.58 7.31
C GLU A 48 -9.20 -6.72 8.49
N GLN A 49 -8.53 -5.59 8.73
CA GLN A 49 -8.92 -4.64 9.77
C GLN A 49 -10.24 -3.94 9.46
N LEU A 50 -10.45 -3.50 8.21
CA LEU A 50 -11.54 -2.60 7.85
C LEU A 50 -12.84 -3.29 7.43
N LYS A 51 -12.75 -4.46 6.79
CA LYS A 51 -13.94 -5.19 6.30
C LYS A 51 -14.93 -5.53 7.42
N PRO A 52 -14.50 -5.97 8.63
CA PRO A 52 -15.41 -6.18 9.76
C PRO A 52 -16.07 -4.89 10.30
N LEU A 53 -15.50 -3.72 10.01
CA LEU A 53 -16.05 -2.42 10.40
C LEU A 53 -17.07 -1.87 9.39
N GLY A 54 -17.39 -2.64 8.34
CA GLY A 54 -18.38 -2.26 7.33
C GLY A 54 -17.83 -1.34 6.22
N VAL A 55 -16.51 -1.19 6.12
CA VAL A 55 -15.90 -0.50 4.97
C VAL A 55 -15.99 -1.41 3.74
N ASP A 56 -16.50 -0.88 2.64
CA ASP A 56 -16.53 -1.58 1.36
C ASP A 56 -15.14 -1.54 0.71
N ILE A 57 -14.31 -2.51 1.11
CA ILE A 57 -12.93 -2.64 0.66
C ILE A 57 -12.61 -4.09 0.29
N ASP A 58 -11.95 -4.26 -0.86
CA ASP A 58 -11.42 -5.53 -1.32
C ASP A 58 -10.03 -5.38 -1.96
N ILE A 59 -9.35 -6.50 -2.18
CA ILE A 59 -8.02 -6.56 -2.77
C ILE A 59 -7.92 -7.66 -3.82
N LYS A 60 -7.26 -7.34 -4.94
CA LYS A 60 -6.83 -8.29 -5.97
C LYS A 60 -5.32 -8.38 -5.90
N VAL A 61 -4.81 -9.59 -5.70
CA VAL A 61 -3.37 -9.87 -5.65
C VAL A 61 -2.97 -10.62 -6.91
N TYR A 62 -1.95 -10.13 -7.61
CA TYR A 62 -1.46 -10.71 -8.86
C TYR A 62 -0.24 -11.62 -8.59
N PRO A 63 -0.33 -12.92 -8.87
CA PRO A 63 0.74 -13.87 -8.59
C PRO A 63 2.07 -13.52 -9.29
N GLY A 64 3.17 -13.65 -8.55
CA GLY A 64 4.53 -13.38 -9.05
C GLY A 64 4.78 -11.94 -9.54
N ALA A 65 3.90 -11.00 -9.21
CA ALA A 65 4.01 -9.60 -9.64
C ALA A 65 4.70 -8.75 -8.57
N HIS A 66 5.61 -7.86 -9.00
CA HIS A 66 6.33 -6.92 -8.13
C HIS A 66 5.60 -5.58 -8.01
N HIS A 67 6.24 -4.61 -7.34
CA HIS A 67 5.86 -3.20 -7.46
C HIS A 67 5.85 -2.76 -8.93
N SER A 68 4.93 -1.86 -9.29
CA SER A 68 4.79 -1.37 -10.68
C SER A 68 4.54 -2.48 -11.73
N PHE A 69 3.86 -3.56 -11.36
CA PHE A 69 3.54 -4.69 -12.26
C PHE A 69 2.76 -4.27 -13.52
N ASP A 70 2.06 -3.14 -13.46
CA ASP A 70 1.28 -2.53 -14.53
C ASP A 70 2.13 -1.72 -15.52
N SER A 71 3.44 -1.57 -15.25
CA SER A 71 4.40 -0.90 -16.13
C SER A 71 4.72 -1.71 -17.39
N THR A 72 5.29 -1.05 -18.41
CA THR A 72 5.93 -1.68 -19.57
C THR A 72 7.43 -1.90 -19.41
N GLU A 73 8.03 -1.31 -18.37
CA GLU A 73 9.45 -1.42 -18.08
C GLU A 73 9.82 -2.83 -17.59
N PRO A 74 11.04 -3.32 -17.86
CA PRO A 74 11.50 -4.59 -17.34
C PRO A 74 11.66 -4.54 -15.81
N ILE A 75 11.56 -5.71 -15.17
CA ILE A 75 11.86 -5.87 -13.75
C ILE A 75 13.31 -5.45 -13.49
N THR A 76 13.49 -4.49 -12.59
CA THR A 76 14.78 -3.86 -12.26
C THR A 76 14.92 -3.75 -10.75
N LEU A 77 16.12 -4.03 -10.23
CA LEU A 77 16.48 -3.78 -8.85
C LEU A 77 16.89 -2.31 -8.68
N LEU A 78 16.24 -1.59 -7.77
CA LEU A 78 16.68 -0.28 -7.30
C LEU A 78 17.47 -0.44 -6.01
N GLU A 79 18.80 -0.55 -6.11
CA GLU A 79 19.70 -0.82 -4.98
C GLU A 79 19.57 0.19 -3.83
N HIS A 80 19.21 1.44 -4.14
CA HIS A 80 19.10 2.53 -3.17
C HIS A 80 17.65 2.90 -2.81
N ALA A 81 16.66 2.15 -3.29
CA ALA A 81 15.27 2.37 -2.89
C ALA A 81 15.11 2.09 -1.39
N ILE A 82 14.55 3.04 -0.65
CA ILE A 82 14.10 2.80 0.72
C ILE A 82 12.79 2.04 0.64
N ARG A 83 12.81 0.79 1.08
CA ARG A 83 11.63 -0.07 1.06
C ARG A 83 10.97 -0.18 2.43
N LEU A 84 9.78 -0.73 2.42
CA LEU A 84 9.06 -1.10 3.63
C LEU A 84 9.30 -2.57 3.98
N ASP A 85 9.10 -2.90 5.24
CA ASP A 85 8.81 -4.26 5.67
C ASP A 85 7.34 -4.35 6.11
N GLU A 86 7.02 -5.27 7.00
CA GLU A 86 5.64 -5.52 7.44
C GLU A 86 5.16 -4.58 8.54
N ARG A 87 5.99 -3.64 8.99
CA ARG A 87 5.64 -2.71 10.08
C ARG A 87 4.77 -1.56 9.58
N THR A 88 3.98 -1.02 10.52
CA THR A 88 3.07 0.10 10.25
C THR A 88 3.55 1.40 10.88
N VAL A 89 3.05 2.51 10.36
CA VAL A 89 3.22 3.85 10.91
C VAL A 89 1.87 4.33 11.40
N ARG A 90 1.76 4.67 12.68
CA ARG A 90 0.56 5.25 13.27
C ARG A 90 0.52 6.76 13.03
N ILE A 91 -0.66 7.30 12.74
CA ILE A 91 -0.93 8.76 12.78
C ILE A 91 -1.99 9.00 13.86
N ASP A 92 -1.66 9.75 14.90
CA ASP A 92 -2.62 10.07 15.96
C ASP A 92 -3.62 11.18 15.57
N LEU A 93 -4.55 11.50 16.46
CA LEU A 93 -5.59 12.52 16.24
C LEU A 93 -5.02 13.95 16.11
N ASP A 94 -3.82 14.20 16.62
CA ASP A 94 -3.11 15.47 16.48
C ASP A 94 -2.27 15.53 15.19
N GLY A 95 -2.26 14.44 14.42
CA GLY A 95 -1.51 14.31 13.17
C GLY A 95 -0.06 13.86 13.36
N ASN A 96 0.37 13.48 14.57
CA ASN A 96 1.73 13.03 14.79
C ASN A 96 1.93 11.60 14.31
N MET A 97 3.03 11.39 13.58
CA MET A 97 3.43 10.11 13.04
C MET A 97 4.41 9.39 13.96
N THR A 98 4.18 8.10 14.22
CA THR A 98 5.07 7.23 15.01
C THR A 98 5.22 5.88 14.31
N GLY A 99 6.45 5.41 14.13
CA GLY A 99 6.74 4.09 13.55
C GLY A 99 7.51 3.20 14.51
N GLU A 100 7.34 1.89 14.39
CA GLU A 100 8.08 0.89 15.18
C GLU A 100 9.42 0.55 14.50
N ILE A 101 10.52 0.67 15.24
CA ILE A 101 11.88 0.37 14.75
C ILE A 101 12.42 -0.97 15.25
N ALA A 102 11.86 -1.47 16.35
CA ALA A 102 12.07 -2.81 16.91
C ALA A 102 10.86 -3.17 17.80
N PRO A 103 10.64 -4.45 18.17
CA PRO A 103 9.52 -4.86 19.03
C PRO A 103 9.35 -3.98 20.28
N GLY A 104 8.29 -3.17 20.30
CA GLY A 104 7.97 -2.23 21.39
C GLY A 104 8.81 -0.95 21.45
N GLU A 105 9.69 -0.71 20.49
CA GLU A 105 10.48 0.51 20.35
C GLU A 105 9.96 1.36 19.20
N THR A 106 9.51 2.57 19.51
CA THR A 106 8.95 3.50 18.54
C THR A 106 9.80 4.75 18.34
N ILE A 107 9.74 5.33 17.15
CA ILE A 107 10.37 6.60 16.80
C ILE A 107 9.32 7.55 16.19
N PRO A 108 9.36 8.86 16.50
CA PRO A 108 8.57 9.84 15.74
C PRO A 108 9.03 9.88 14.28
N LEU A 109 8.15 10.31 13.37
CA LEU A 109 8.43 10.38 11.92
C LEU A 109 7.98 11.71 11.29
N ASN A 110 7.83 12.76 12.10
CA ASN A 110 7.24 14.04 11.71
C ASN A 110 8.25 14.94 11.00
N GLU A 111 9.51 14.90 11.43
CA GLU A 111 10.59 15.70 10.87
C GLU A 111 11.49 14.89 9.92
N PRO A 112 12.11 15.53 8.91
CA PRO A 112 13.05 14.85 8.00
C PRO A 112 14.18 14.12 8.73
N ALA A 113 14.71 14.70 9.82
CA ALA A 113 15.77 14.11 10.62
C ALA A 113 15.31 12.83 11.35
N GLU A 114 14.06 12.80 11.79
CA GLU A 114 13.48 11.64 12.47
C GLU A 114 13.26 10.48 11.49
N ARG A 115 12.70 10.77 10.31
CA ARG A 115 12.57 9.78 9.21
C ARG A 115 13.92 9.24 8.78
N TYR A 116 14.93 10.11 8.65
CA TYR A 116 16.29 9.69 8.33
C TYR A 116 16.86 8.76 9.41
N ALA A 117 16.68 9.10 10.69
CA ALA A 117 17.13 8.26 11.80
C ALA A 117 16.40 6.90 11.85
N ALA A 118 15.13 6.83 11.44
CA ALA A 118 14.41 5.57 11.28
C ALA A 118 15.03 4.71 10.16
N ILE A 119 15.27 5.29 8.98
CA ILE A 119 15.90 4.60 7.83
C ILE A 119 17.28 4.07 8.21
N GLN A 120 18.09 4.85 8.93
CA GLN A 120 19.41 4.42 9.39
C GLN A 120 19.36 3.23 10.35
N ARG A 121 18.32 3.14 11.18
CA ARG A 121 18.14 2.03 12.13
C ARG A 121 17.60 0.77 11.46
N THR A 122 16.66 0.91 10.52
CA THR A 122 16.04 -0.24 9.86
C THR A 122 16.88 -0.78 8.71
N GLN A 123 17.68 0.07 8.06
CA GLN A 123 18.55 -0.28 6.93
C GLN A 123 17.83 -1.01 5.79
N LEU A 124 16.54 -0.71 5.60
CA LEU A 124 15.71 -1.31 4.57
C LEU A 124 15.96 -0.64 3.22
N VAL A 125 16.90 -1.20 2.46
CA VAL A 125 17.24 -0.73 1.12
C VAL A 125 17.18 -1.86 0.10
N GLY A 126 16.90 -1.50 -1.16
CA GLY A 126 16.82 -2.44 -2.28
C GLY A 126 15.42 -2.98 -2.47
N ALA A 127 14.82 -2.72 -3.64
CA ALA A 127 13.53 -3.29 -4.03
C ALA A 127 13.43 -3.47 -5.54
N HIS A 128 12.64 -4.45 -5.96
CA HIS A 128 12.33 -4.70 -7.35
C HIS A 128 11.06 -3.97 -7.75
N TYR A 129 11.09 -3.41 -8.95
CA TYR A 129 9.90 -2.86 -9.59
C TYR A 129 9.95 -3.21 -11.07
N GLY A 130 8.79 -3.26 -11.71
CA GLY A 130 8.70 -3.39 -13.16
C GLY A 130 7.52 -4.24 -13.60
N GLY A 131 7.27 -4.16 -14.91
CA GLY A 131 6.11 -4.73 -15.56
C GLY A 131 6.09 -6.25 -15.55
N GLN A 132 4.90 -6.80 -15.37
CA GLN A 132 4.60 -8.21 -15.61
C GLN A 132 3.40 -8.29 -16.55
N THR A 133 3.58 -8.78 -17.77
CA THR A 133 2.58 -8.68 -18.84
C THR A 133 1.22 -9.29 -18.46
N GLU A 134 1.22 -10.42 -17.76
CA GLU A 134 -0.02 -11.08 -17.32
C GLU A 134 -0.76 -10.24 -16.27
N ALA A 135 -0.09 -9.85 -15.17
CA ALA A 135 -0.66 -8.96 -14.16
C ALA A 135 -1.12 -7.62 -14.73
N ARG A 136 -0.36 -6.99 -15.63
CA ARG A 136 -0.74 -5.74 -16.30
C ARG A 136 -2.03 -5.90 -17.10
N ASN A 137 -2.14 -6.97 -17.89
CA ASN A 137 -3.32 -7.22 -18.69
C ASN A 137 -4.54 -7.51 -17.81
N GLN A 138 -4.37 -8.33 -16.77
CA GLN A 138 -5.45 -8.70 -15.87
C GLN A 138 -5.91 -7.54 -14.99
N SER A 139 -4.97 -6.74 -14.46
CA SER A 139 -5.31 -5.54 -13.67
C SER A 139 -6.08 -4.50 -14.45
N ARG A 140 -5.78 -4.32 -15.74
CA ARG A 140 -6.59 -3.47 -16.62
C ARG A 140 -8.03 -3.97 -16.72
N ILE A 141 -8.24 -5.28 -16.84
CA ILE A 141 -9.59 -5.88 -16.88
C ILE A 141 -10.29 -5.67 -15.54
N ASP A 142 -9.65 -6.03 -14.43
CA ASP A 142 -10.21 -5.87 -13.08
C ASP A 142 -10.56 -4.41 -12.76
N ALA A 143 -9.70 -3.47 -13.17
CA ALA A 143 -9.92 -2.04 -13.03
C ALA A 143 -11.16 -1.56 -13.78
N VAL A 144 -11.28 -1.92 -15.06
CA VAL A 144 -12.43 -1.56 -15.90
C VAL A 144 -13.71 -2.19 -15.34
N ASP A 145 -13.66 -3.46 -14.93
CA ASP A 145 -14.80 -4.17 -14.37
C ASP A 145 -15.25 -3.54 -13.04
N PHE A 146 -14.32 -3.15 -12.17
CA PHE A 146 -14.62 -2.44 -10.93
C PHE A 146 -15.29 -1.08 -11.21
N LEU A 147 -14.68 -0.26 -12.06
CA LEU A 147 -15.19 1.09 -12.34
C LEU A 147 -16.53 1.04 -13.07
N THR A 148 -16.70 0.15 -14.04
CA THR A 148 -17.98 -0.04 -14.77
C THR A 148 -19.08 -0.44 -13.81
N ARG A 149 -18.84 -1.45 -12.95
CA ARG A 149 -19.82 -1.89 -11.96
C ARG A 149 -20.10 -0.84 -10.89
N THR A 150 -19.21 0.09 -10.62
CA THR A 150 -19.41 1.07 -9.53
C THR A 150 -20.01 2.39 -10.03
N LEU A 151 -19.65 2.82 -11.24
CA LEU A 151 -19.96 4.16 -11.74
C LEU A 151 -21.08 4.21 -12.79
N LEU A 152 -21.42 3.08 -13.41
CA LEU A 152 -22.44 3.00 -14.46
C LEU A 152 -23.72 2.29 -14.00
N GLN A 153 -23.92 2.13 -12.69
CA GLN A 153 -25.19 1.68 -12.13
C GLN A 153 -26.25 2.77 -12.17
#